data_AF-A0A9D4DHL2-F1
#
_entry.id   AF-A0A9D4DHL2-F1
#
_cell.length_a   1.000
_cell.length_b   1.000
_cell.length_c   1.000
_cell.angle_alpha   90.00
_cell.angle_beta   90.00
_cell.angle_gamma   90.00
#
_symmetry.space_group_name_H-M   'P 1'
#
loop_
_entity.id
_entity.type
_entity.pdbx_description
1 polymer ?
#
loop_
_entity_poly.entity_id
_entity_poly.type
_entity_poly.pdbx_seq_one_letter_code
_entity_poly.pdbx_strand_id
1 'polypeptide(L)' 'MLLCFAVEKCAVSPTGDKLYITDYSQNKLLTLARDGSVLATFTDHALLEPCDVHVTPAGQVLVCGMGSHTILQVDS' A
#
# COMPACT_ATOMS: atom_id res chain seq x y z
N MET A 1 -1.09 -1.99 21.72
CA MET A 1 -1.94 -2.82 20.83
C MET A 1 -1.16 -3.02 19.54
N LEU A 2 -0.43 -4.12 19.41
CA LEU A 2 0.27 -4.45 18.17
C LEU A 2 -0.79 -5.05 17.22
N LEU A 3 -1.20 -4.29 16.21
CA LEU A 3 -1.95 -4.85 15.10
C LEU A 3 -0.97 -5.76 14.33
N CYS A 4 -1.25 -7.06 14.32
CA CYS A 4 -0.46 -8.03 13.58
C CYS A 4 -0.74 -7.80 12.09
N PHE A 5 0.17 -7.11 11.41
CA PHE A 5 0.14 -6.95 9.97
C PHE A 5 1.13 -7.94 9.37
N ALA A 6 0.69 -8.83 8.47
CA ALA A 6 1.60 -9.49 7.56
C ALA A 6 2.02 -8.44 6.52
N VAL A 7 2.94 -7.55 6.92
CA VAL A 7 3.52 -6.55 6.03
C VAL A 7 4.50 -7.25 5.12
N GLU A 8 4.15 -7.35 3.85
CA GLU A 8 5.06 -7.90 2.84
C GLU A 8 5.99 -6.80 2.32
N LYS A 9 5.44 -5.62 1.97
CA LYS A 9 6.21 -4.51 1.41
C LYS A 9 5.76 -3.12 1.83
N CYS A 10 6.71 -2.19 1.72
CA CYS A 10 6.48 -0.77 1.90
C CYS A 10 7.20 0.06 0.82
N ALA A 11 6.63 1.21 0.49
CA ALA A 11 7.23 2.23 -0.37
C ALA A 11 7.06 3.62 0.25
N VAL A 12 7.83 4.59 -0.25
CA VAL A 12 7.89 5.95 0.27
C VAL A 12 7.58 6.93 -0.85
N SER A 13 6.82 7.99 -0.57
CA SER A 13 6.56 9.05 -1.57
C SER A 13 7.87 9.75 -1.99
N PRO A 14 7.93 10.39 -3.17
CA PRO A 14 9.14 11.11 -3.61
C PRO A 14 9.57 12.24 -2.68
N THR A 15 8.60 12.92 -2.04
CA THR A 15 8.81 13.94 -0.99
C THR A 15 9.11 13.31 0.37
N GLY A 16 8.88 12.01 0.50
CA GLY A 16 9.03 11.17 1.69
C GLY A 16 8.01 11.42 2.79
N ASP A 17 7.03 12.30 2.60
CA ASP A 17 5.99 12.63 3.58
C ASP A 17 5.00 11.49 3.87
N LYS A 18 4.88 10.53 2.96
CA LYS A 18 3.96 9.39 3.04
C LYS A 18 4.69 8.06 2.92
N LEU A 19 4.19 7.07 3.65
CA LEU A 19 4.56 5.66 3.56
C LEU A 19 3.37 4.87 3.03
N TYR A 20 3.62 3.93 2.13
CA TYR A 20 2.62 3.04 1.58
C TYR A 20 2.96 1.62 2.01
N ILE A 21 2.02 0.88 2.59
CA ILE A 21 2.27 -0.45 3.17
C ILE A 21 1.20 -1.42 2.66
N THR A 22 1.62 -2.54 2.09
CA THR A 22 0.71 -3.64 1.76
C THR A 22 0.43 -4.47 3.02
N ASP A 23 -0.85 -4.72 3.28
CA ASP A 23 -1.29 -5.69 4.28
C ASP A 23 -1.92 -6.87 3.56
N TYR A 24 -1.10 -7.91 3.36
CA TYR A 24 -1.46 -9.13 2.66
C TYR A 24 -2.70 -9.78 3.26
N SER A 25 -2.73 -9.86 4.60
CA SER A 25 -3.75 -10.61 5.34
C SER A 25 -5.12 -9.94 5.35
N GLN A 26 -5.19 -8.63 5.07
CA GLN A 26 -6.41 -7.84 5.11
C GLN A 26 -6.80 -7.26 3.75
N ASN A 27 -6.12 -7.66 2.67
CA ASN A 27 -6.40 -7.20 1.29
C ASN A 27 -6.48 -5.67 1.17
N LYS A 28 -5.50 -4.97 1.75
CA LYS A 28 -5.50 -3.50 1.77
C LYS A 28 -4.12 -2.90 1.56
N LEU A 29 -4.12 -1.66 1.08
CA LEU A 29 -2.98 -0.76 1.13
C LEU A 29 -3.23 0.30 2.21
N LEU A 30 -2.26 0.51 3.09
CA LEU A 30 -2.27 1.60 4.06
C LEU A 30 -1.40 2.74 3.56
N THR A 31 -1.89 3.97 3.67
CA THR A 31 -1.08 5.17 3.55
C THR A 31 -0.88 5.75 4.94
N LEU A 32 0.38 5.90 5.35
CA LEU A 32 0.76 6.46 6.64
C LEU A 32 1.51 7.77 6.46
N ALA A 33 1.48 8.63 7.48
CA ALA A 33 2.42 9.74 7.57
C ALA A 33 3.80 9.24 8.03
N ARG A 34 4.82 10.09 7.95
CA ARG A 34 6.18 9.79 8.44
C ARG A 34 6.24 9.34 9.91
N ASP A 35 5.30 9.80 10.74
CA ASP A 35 5.22 9.42 12.15
C ASP A 35 4.52 8.07 12.40
N GLY A 36 4.08 7.39 11.33
CA GLY A 36 3.38 6.11 11.38
C GLY A 36 1.87 6.22 11.61
N SER A 37 1.32 7.44 11.71
CA SER A 37 -0.14 7.62 11.78
C SER A 37 -0.82 7.20 10.48
N VAL A 38 -1.94 6.50 10.57
CA VAL A 38 -2.72 6.09 9.39
C VAL A 38 -3.42 7.32 8.80
N LEU A 39 -3.10 7.65 7.56
CA LEU A 39 -3.72 8.73 6.79
C LEU A 39 -4.88 8.22 5.95
N ALA A 40 -4.71 7.06 5.32
CA ALA A 40 -5.72 6.46 4.47
C ALA A 40 -5.61 4.92 4.45
N THR A 41 -6.70 4.28 4.05
CA THR A 41 -6.77 2.85 3.76
C THR A 41 -7.46 2.68 2.42
N PHE A 42 -6.83 1.93 1.52
CA PHE A 42 -7.39 1.57 0.24
C PHE A 42 -7.72 0.07 0.22
N THR A 43 -8.93 -0.24 -0.21
CA THR A 43 -9.46 -1.59 -0.40
C THR A 43 -10.25 -1.61 -1.69
N ASP A 44 -10.07 -2.64 -2.51
CA ASP A 44 -10.79 -2.83 -3.76
C ASP A 44 -10.97 -4.32 -4.02
N HIS A 45 -12.06 -4.72 -4.68
CA HIS A 45 -12.30 -6.12 -5.04
C HIS A 45 -11.24 -6.67 -6.01
N ALA A 46 -10.60 -5.79 -6.78
CA ALA A 46 -9.50 -6.12 -7.65
C ALA A 46 -8.13 -6.10 -6.93
N LEU A 47 -8.08 -5.88 -5.61
CA LEU A 47 -6.86 -5.97 -4.81
C LEU A 47 -6.96 -7.10 -3.79
N LEU A 48 -6.52 -8.30 -4.17
CA LEU A 48 -6.44 -9.45 -3.27
C LEU A 48 -4.98 -9.86 -3.05
N GLU A 49 -4.65 -10.16 -1.80
CA GLU A 49 -3.33 -10.60 -1.34
C GLU A 49 -2.21 -9.67 -1.87
N PRO A 50 -2.25 -8.37 -1.52
CA PRO A 50 -1.27 -7.41 -2.01
C PRO A 50 0.14 -7.80 -1.57
N CYS A 51 1.06 -7.98 -2.52
CA CYS A 51 2.40 -8.48 -2.25
C CYS A 51 3.51 -7.45 -2.50
N ASP A 52 3.25 -6.41 -3.29
CA ASP A 52 4.23 -5.38 -3.60
C ASP A 52 3.57 -4.01 -3.84
N VAL A 53 4.34 -2.95 -3.58
CA VAL A 53 3.95 -1.56 -3.82
C VAL A 53 5.15 -0.76 -4.30
N HIS A 54 4.94 0.06 -5.33
CA HIS A 54 5.95 0.96 -5.87
C HIS A 54 5.38 2.37 -6.04
N VAL A 55 6.23 3.38 -5.82
CA VAL A 55 5.86 4.78 -6.06
C VAL A 55 6.76 5.33 -7.16
N THR A 56 6.16 5.83 -8.24
CA THR A 56 6.91 6.43 -9.34
C THR A 56 7.47 7.80 -8.95
N PRO A 57 8.48 8.35 -9.65
CA PRO A 57 8.96 9.71 -9.41
C PRO A 57 7.87 10.79 -9.58
N ALA A 58 6.82 10.50 -10.35
CA ALA A 58 5.66 11.38 -10.52
C ALA A 58 4.63 11.27 -9.37
N GLY A 59 4.85 10.37 -8.41
CA GLY A 59 3.98 10.17 -7.25
C GLY A 59 2.87 9.14 -7.44
N GLN A 60 2.82 8.42 -8.57
CA GLN A 60 1.81 7.37 -8.77
C GLN A 60 2.13 6.16 -7.91
N VAL A 61 1.11 5.61 -7.26
CA VAL A 61 1.24 4.43 -6.40
C VAL A 61 0.71 3.22 -7.15
N LEU A 62 1.61 2.27 -7.45
CA LEU A 62 1.29 1.01 -8.11
C LEU A 62 1.33 -0.12 -7.09
N VAL A 63 0.29 -0.95 -7.04
CA VAL A 63 0.19 -2.08 -6.12
C VAL A 63 -0.10 -3.37 -6.88
N CYS A 64 0.66 -4.42 -6.57
CA CYS A 64 0.46 -5.76 -7.11
C CYS A 64 -0.49 -6.56 -6.21
N GLY A 65 -1.64 -6.98 -6.74
CA GLY A 65 -2.54 -7.94 -6.09
C GLY A 65 -2.22 -9.35 -6.55
N MET A 66 -1.59 -10.16 -5.68
CA MET A 66 -1.14 -11.51 -6.04
C MET A 66 -2.34 -12.44 -6.29
N GLY A 67 -3.29 -12.44 -5.36
CA GLY A 67 -4.48 -13.30 -5.41
C GLY A 67 -5.50 -12.84 -6.46
N SER A 68 -5.46 -11.58 -6.87
CA SER A 68 -6.32 -11.02 -7.92
C SER A 68 -5.66 -10.99 -9.30
N HIS A 69 -4.35 -11.28 -9.39
CA HIS A 69 -3.56 -11.22 -10.62
C HIS A 69 -3.60 -9.84 -11.32
N THR A 70 -3.51 -8.77 -10.53
CA THR A 70 -3.70 -7.39 -10.99
C THR A 70 -2.54 -6.49 -10.59
N ILE A 71 -2.39 -5.38 -11.32
CA ILE A 71 -1.63 -4.20 -10.89
C ILE A 71 -2.62 -3.03 -10.88
N LEU A 72 -2.75 -2.35 -9.74
CA LEU A 72 -3.63 -1.19 -9.59
C LEU A 72 -2.81 0.07 -9.40
N GLN A 73 -3.27 1.17 -10.00
CA GLN A 73 -2.84 2.50 -9.61
C GLN A 73 -3.85 3.07 -8.60
N VAL A 74 -3.37 3.52 -7.44
CA VAL A 74 -4.22 3.85 -6.28
C VAL A 74 -4.30 5.36 -5.97
N ASP A 75 -3.28 6.13 -6.34
CA ASP A 75 -3.20 7.58 -6.13
C ASP A 75 -3.03 8.27 -7.50
N SER A 76 -3.86 9.28 -7.76
CA SER A 76 -3.70 10.28 -8.83
C SER A 76 -4.00 11.67 -8.28
#